data_AF-A0A8T3ST53-F1
#
_entry.id   AF-A0A8T3ST53-F1
#
_cell.length_a   1.000
_cell.length_b   1.000
_cell.length_c   1.000
_cell.angle_alpha   90.00
_cell.angle_beta   90.00
_cell.angle_gamma   90.00
#
_symmetry.space_group_name_H-M   'P 1'
#
loop_
_entity.id
_entity.type
_entity.pdbx_description
1 polymer ?
#
loop_
_entity_poly.entity_id
_entity_poly.type
_entity_poly.pdbx_seq_one_letter_code
_entity_poly.pdbx_strand_id
1 'polypeptide(L)'
;MKRIVRLYPSAWRRRYGEELIDLLEEVPATPATTVDLLRGAAVMQFRALVDRVAPRLASAGGPPIPTHALQRHPTATALIAALITAPTIIFVVVSFLAYQVELPGMHAWLQPFMDGLARAPRIVDVFLLGAPFLAFLIAALPLIGLRMERVDGDLRITLAVRARTLNLIVLAVCVLVGGFLASHLLVEFLFERP
;
A
#
# COMPACT_ATOMS: atom_id res chain seq x y z
N MET A 1 1.67 16.38 -33.86
CA MET A 1 1.09 15.99 -32.55
C MET A 1 -0.39 15.60 -32.59
N LYS A 2 -1.28 16.30 -33.32
CA LYS A 2 -2.74 16.01 -33.33
C LYS A 2 -3.15 14.54 -33.55
N ARG A 3 -2.36 13.76 -34.29
CA ARG A 3 -2.60 12.31 -34.48
C ARG A 3 -2.53 11.50 -33.17
N ILE A 4 -1.76 11.95 -32.18
CA ILE A 4 -1.63 11.30 -30.86
C ILE A 4 -2.95 11.31 -30.11
N VAL A 5 -3.78 12.35 -30.31
CA VAL A 5 -5.12 12.41 -29.70
C VAL A 5 -5.95 11.20 -30.09
N ARG A 6 -5.77 10.63 -31.30
CA ARG A 6 -6.47 9.41 -31.73
C ARG A 6 -6.14 8.16 -30.90
N LEU A 7 -5.02 8.17 -30.17
CA LEU A 7 -4.64 7.08 -29.26
C LEU A 7 -5.48 7.08 -27.98
N TYR A 8 -6.22 8.14 -27.67
CA TYR A 8 -7.11 8.19 -26.52
C TYR A 8 -8.45 7.45 -26.81
N PRO A 9 -9.09 6.86 -25.77
CA PRO A 9 -10.39 6.21 -25.90
C PRO A 9 -11.46 7.12 -26.53
N SER A 10 -12.37 6.56 -27.33
CA SER A 10 -13.41 7.34 -28.03
C SER A 10 -14.29 8.17 -27.10
N ALA A 11 -14.68 7.63 -25.95
CA ALA A 11 -15.48 8.35 -24.96
C ALA A 11 -14.73 9.57 -24.39
N TRP A 12 -13.43 9.42 -24.12
CA TRP A 12 -12.58 10.50 -23.63
C TRP A 12 -12.42 11.60 -24.69
N ARG A 13 -12.14 11.20 -25.94
CA ARG A 13 -11.98 12.15 -27.07
C ARG A 13 -13.23 12.98 -27.32
N ARG A 14 -14.43 12.40 -27.18
CA ARG A 14 -15.68 13.16 -27.32
C ARG A 14 -15.84 14.28 -26.29
N ARG A 15 -15.21 14.16 -25.12
CA ARG A 15 -15.37 15.11 -24.01
C ARG A 15 -14.24 16.12 -23.94
N TYR A 16 -13.00 15.71 -24.19
CA TYR A 16 -11.79 16.53 -23.98
C TYR A 16 -10.91 16.62 -25.23
N GLY A 17 -11.32 16.02 -26.35
CA GLY A 17 -10.49 15.92 -27.54
C GLY A 17 -10.20 17.27 -28.17
N GLU A 18 -11.22 18.12 -28.31
CA GLU A 18 -11.08 19.48 -28.87
C GLU A 18 -10.23 20.36 -27.96
N GLU A 19 -10.53 20.39 -26.65
CA GLU A 19 -9.73 21.15 -25.65
C GLU A 19 -8.25 20.75 -25.67
N LEU A 20 -7.94 19.45 -25.78
CA LEU A 20 -6.55 18.99 -25.88
C LEU A 20 -5.92 19.40 -27.22
N ILE A 21 -6.67 19.43 -28.32
CA ILE A 21 -6.15 19.89 -29.61
C ILE A 21 -5.78 21.37 -29.53
N ASP A 22 -6.65 22.20 -28.95
CA ASP A 22 -6.42 23.64 -28.78
C ASP A 22 -5.16 23.89 -27.93
N LEU A 23 -5.01 23.18 -26.80
CA LEU A 23 -3.81 23.25 -25.97
C LEU A 23 -2.54 22.82 -26.71
N LEU A 24 -2.64 21.83 -27.60
CA LEU A 24 -1.49 21.37 -28.40
C LEU A 24 -1.10 22.35 -29.51
N GLU A 25 -1.95 23.33 -29.84
CA GLU A 25 -1.60 24.42 -30.76
C GLU A 25 -0.79 25.51 -30.05
N GLU A 26 -1.05 25.74 -28.76
CA GLU A 26 -0.35 26.74 -27.95
C GLU A 26 1.00 26.25 -27.40
N VAL A 27 1.15 24.93 -27.19
CA VAL A 27 2.35 24.35 -26.57
C VAL A 27 3.39 23.92 -27.62
N PRO A 28 4.68 24.28 -27.45
CA PRO A 28 5.74 23.86 -28.38
C PRO A 28 5.88 22.33 -28.43
N ALA A 29 6.04 21.84 -29.65
CA ALA A 29 6.16 20.43 -29.96
C ALA A 29 7.54 19.87 -29.57
N THR A 30 7.74 19.59 -28.28
CA THR A 30 8.97 18.95 -27.80
C THR A 30 8.83 17.41 -27.75
N PRO A 31 9.94 16.66 -27.84
CA PRO A 31 9.93 15.21 -27.61
C PRO A 31 9.40 14.85 -26.23
N ALA A 32 9.70 15.66 -25.21
CA ALA A 32 9.20 15.46 -23.85
C ALA A 32 7.67 15.54 -23.79
N THR A 33 7.08 16.55 -24.43
CA THR A 33 5.61 16.69 -24.56
C THR A 33 5.00 15.48 -25.27
N THR A 34 5.67 14.98 -26.31
CA THR A 34 5.21 13.80 -27.07
C THR A 34 5.18 12.55 -26.18
N VAL A 35 6.25 12.30 -25.42
CA VAL A 35 6.33 11.16 -24.48
C VAL A 35 5.27 11.27 -23.38
N ASP A 36 5.06 12.47 -22.84
CA ASP A 36 4.05 12.70 -21.81
C ASP A 36 2.62 12.42 -22.33
N LEU A 37 2.29 12.88 -23.54
CA LEU A 37 1.01 12.59 -24.18
C LEU A 37 0.82 11.10 -24.46
N LEU A 38 1.87 10.39 -24.91
CA LEU A 38 1.82 8.94 -25.12
C LEU A 38 1.58 8.19 -23.80
N ARG A 39 2.23 8.62 -22.71
CA ARG A 39 2.00 8.07 -21.37
C ARG A 39 0.57 8.32 -20.91
N GLY A 40 0.06 9.52 -21.12
CA GLY A 40 -1.33 9.89 -20.83
C GLY A 40 -2.33 9.02 -21.60
N ALA A 41 -2.10 8.83 -22.90
CA ALA A 41 -2.93 7.96 -23.74
C ALA A 41 -2.94 6.51 -23.24
N ALA A 42 -1.76 5.95 -22.92
CA ALA A 42 -1.64 4.59 -22.41
C ALA A 42 -2.39 4.40 -21.07
N VAL A 43 -2.26 5.35 -20.13
CA VAL A 43 -2.98 5.32 -18.86
C VAL A 43 -4.50 5.37 -19.07
N MET A 44 -4.98 6.22 -19.98
CA MET A 44 -6.42 6.32 -20.26
C MET A 44 -6.97 5.09 -20.98
N GLN A 45 -6.19 4.48 -21.87
CA GLN A 45 -6.57 3.20 -22.51
C GLN A 45 -6.66 2.08 -21.48
N PHE A 46 -5.70 2.01 -20.56
CA PHE A 46 -5.76 1.03 -19.47
C PHE A 46 -6.99 1.24 -18.59
N ARG A 47 -7.32 2.49 -18.23
CA ARG A 47 -8.56 2.81 -17.49
C ARG A 47 -9.81 2.41 -18.25
N ALA A 48 -9.89 2.72 -19.55
CA ALA A 48 -11.03 2.34 -20.37
C ALA A 48 -11.18 0.81 -20.50
N LEU A 49 -10.07 0.06 -20.50
CA LEU A 49 -10.09 -1.39 -20.45
C LEU A 49 -10.61 -1.88 -19.09
N VAL A 50 -10.11 -1.34 -17.98
CA VAL A 50 -10.58 -1.66 -16.62
C VAL A 50 -12.07 -1.34 -16.47
N ASP A 51 -12.56 -0.23 -17.02
CA ASP A 51 -13.99 0.12 -17.00
C ASP A 51 -14.86 -0.84 -17.79
N ARG A 52 -14.35 -1.43 -18.88
CA ARG A 52 -15.11 -2.46 -19.60
C ARG A 52 -15.23 -3.76 -18.80
N VAL A 53 -14.18 -4.11 -18.05
CA VAL A 53 -14.13 -5.35 -17.27
C VAL A 53 -14.81 -5.19 -15.91
N ALA A 54 -14.73 -4.00 -15.31
CA ALA A 54 -15.25 -3.68 -13.98
C ALA A 54 -15.88 -2.26 -13.98
N PRO A 55 -17.07 -2.09 -14.60
CA PRO A 55 -17.69 -0.78 -14.90
C PRO A 55 -18.08 0.10 -13.69
N ARG A 56 -17.77 -0.33 -12.46
CA ARG A 56 -18.06 0.41 -11.23
C ARG A 56 -16.80 0.84 -10.45
N LEU A 57 -15.60 0.47 -10.92
CA LEU A 57 -14.35 0.82 -10.23
C LEU A 57 -13.75 2.17 -10.68
N ALA A 58 -13.95 2.61 -11.92
CA ALA A 58 -13.57 3.97 -12.34
C ALA A 58 -14.83 4.79 -12.64
N SER A 59 -15.36 5.44 -11.61
CA SER A 59 -16.35 6.50 -11.87
C SER A 59 -15.66 7.63 -12.65
N ALA A 60 -16.37 8.17 -13.65
CA ALA A 60 -15.93 9.21 -14.57
C ALA A 60 -15.68 10.59 -13.92
N GLY A 61 -15.52 10.67 -12.60
CA GLY A 61 -15.40 11.91 -11.81
C GLY A 61 -13.97 12.32 -11.43
N GLY A 62 -12.95 11.68 -11.99
CA GLY A 62 -11.58 11.82 -11.49
C GLY A 62 -11.39 11.07 -10.16
N PRO A 63 -10.14 10.97 -9.68
CA PRO A 63 -9.90 10.31 -8.40
C PRO A 63 -10.71 11.03 -7.30
N PRO A 64 -11.46 10.29 -6.46
CA PRO A 64 -12.25 10.90 -5.40
C PRO A 64 -11.34 11.77 -4.53
N ILE A 65 -11.81 12.98 -4.23
CA ILE A 65 -11.09 13.90 -3.34
C ILE A 65 -11.07 13.26 -1.96
N PRO A 66 -9.89 12.91 -1.41
CA PRO A 66 -9.78 12.29 -0.09
C PRO A 66 -10.33 13.26 0.98
N THR A 67 -11.42 12.86 1.63
CA THR A 67 -12.08 13.63 2.68
C THR A 67 -11.35 13.56 4.02
N HIS A 68 -10.62 12.47 4.29
CA HIS A 68 -9.87 12.27 5.53
C HIS A 68 -8.36 12.54 5.38
N ALA A 69 -7.74 13.16 6.38
CA ALA A 69 -6.31 13.50 6.39
C ALA A 69 -5.40 12.28 6.15
N LEU A 70 -5.76 11.11 6.70
CA LEU A 70 -5.00 9.87 6.53
C LEU A 70 -5.07 9.31 5.10
N GLN A 71 -6.13 9.61 4.35
CA GLN A 71 -6.26 9.23 2.94
C GLN A 71 -5.55 10.19 1.98
N ARG A 72 -5.19 11.41 2.43
CA ARG A 72 -4.45 12.39 1.62
C ARG A 72 -3.00 11.98 1.40
N HIS A 73 -2.38 11.36 2.41
CA HIS A 73 -0.97 10.97 2.38
C HIS A 73 -0.80 9.46 2.65
N PRO A 74 -1.26 8.60 1.72
CA PRO A 74 -1.16 7.14 1.89
C PRO A 74 0.30 6.65 1.92
N THR A 75 1.23 7.40 1.33
CA THR A 75 2.66 7.10 1.41
C THR A 75 3.23 7.38 2.80
N ALA A 76 2.82 8.48 3.44
CA ALA A 76 3.27 8.82 4.79
C ALA A 76 2.78 7.79 5.81
N THR A 77 1.51 7.37 5.71
CA THR A 77 0.96 6.32 6.59
C THR A 77 1.67 4.98 6.40
N ALA A 78 2.01 4.60 5.16
CA ALA A 78 2.80 3.41 4.89
C ALA A 78 4.22 3.49 5.45
N LEU A 79 4.88 4.66 5.34
CA LEU A 79 6.21 4.86 5.91
C LEU A 79 6.19 4.79 7.44
N ILE A 80 5.17 5.36 8.09
CA ILE A 80 4.99 5.26 9.54
C ILE A 80 4.79 3.79 9.95
N ALA A 81 3.93 3.05 9.26
CA ALA A 81 3.72 1.62 9.51
C ALA A 81 5.01 0.81 9.31
N ALA A 82 5.77 1.09 8.24
CA ALA A 82 7.06 0.45 7.99
C ALA A 82 8.07 0.75 9.10
N LEU A 83 8.15 2.00 9.55
CA LEU A 83 9.05 2.41 10.63
C LEU A 83 8.70 1.74 11.96
N ILE A 84 7.42 1.61 12.28
CA ILE A 84 6.93 0.91 13.48
C ILE A 84 7.28 -0.59 13.44
N THR A 85 7.17 -1.23 12.27
CA THR A 85 7.43 -2.68 12.14
C THR A 85 8.91 -3.02 11.96
N ALA A 86 9.74 -2.05 11.51
CA ALA A 86 11.13 -2.29 11.16
C ALA A 86 11.95 -2.95 12.29
N PRO A 87 11.86 -2.52 13.56
CA PRO A 87 12.59 -3.18 14.64
C PRO A 87 12.23 -4.65 14.80
N THR A 88 10.93 -4.99 14.76
CA THR A 88 10.48 -6.39 14.83
C THR A 88 10.99 -7.20 13.64
N ILE A 89 10.91 -6.66 12.42
CA ILE A 89 11.41 -7.34 11.21
C ILE A 89 12.91 -7.59 11.32
N ILE A 90 13.69 -6.55 11.67
CA ILE A 90 15.14 -6.65 11.81
C ILE A 90 15.47 -7.72 12.85
N PHE A 91 14.82 -7.69 14.01
CA PHE A 91 15.02 -8.68 15.05
C PHE A 91 14.72 -10.11 14.58
N VAL A 92 13.58 -10.34 13.93
CA VAL A 92 13.18 -11.66 13.41
C VAL A 92 14.16 -12.15 12.35
N VAL A 93 14.53 -11.31 11.38
CA VAL A 93 15.45 -11.68 10.30
C VAL A 93 16.84 -12.00 10.85
N VAL A 94 17.35 -11.13 11.71
CA VAL A 94 18.67 -11.31 12.33
C VAL A 94 18.70 -12.58 13.19
N SER A 95 17.65 -12.82 13.98
CA SER A 95 17.51 -14.06 14.77
C SER A 95 17.44 -15.29 13.86
N PHE A 96 16.60 -15.26 12.82
CA PHE A 96 16.49 -16.35 11.87
C PHE A 96 17.84 -16.68 11.23
N LEU A 97 18.55 -15.67 10.73
CA LEU A 97 19.87 -15.86 10.14
C LEU A 97 20.88 -16.42 11.15
N ALA A 98 20.82 -15.99 12.42
CA ALA A 98 21.75 -16.45 13.45
C ALA A 98 21.54 -17.91 13.82
N TYR A 99 20.29 -18.35 13.90
CA TYR A 99 19.94 -19.69 14.36
C TYR A 99 19.76 -20.72 13.24
N GLN A 100 19.29 -20.33 12.06
CA GLN A 100 18.98 -21.27 10.97
C GLN A 100 20.10 -21.38 9.93
N VAL A 101 20.86 -20.31 9.72
CA VAL A 101 21.96 -20.30 8.73
C VAL A 101 23.30 -20.60 9.39
N GLU A 102 23.33 -20.74 10.73
CA GLU A 102 24.53 -21.05 11.53
C GLU A 102 25.75 -20.18 11.16
N LEU A 103 25.53 -18.89 10.81
CA LEU A 103 26.63 -18.04 10.40
C LEU A 103 27.65 -17.90 11.54
N PRO A 104 28.91 -18.30 11.34
CA PRO A 104 29.90 -18.33 12.40
C PRO A 104 30.13 -16.93 12.97
N GLY A 105 30.10 -16.81 14.29
CA GLY A 105 30.27 -15.54 15.01
C GLY A 105 29.01 -14.68 15.15
N MET A 106 27.94 -14.98 14.40
CA MET A 106 26.72 -14.16 14.49
C MET A 106 25.94 -14.40 15.79
N HIS A 107 25.99 -15.63 16.32
CA HIS A 107 25.42 -15.93 17.64
C HIS A 107 26.09 -15.11 18.75
N ALA A 108 27.43 -15.08 18.77
CA ALA A 108 28.20 -14.31 19.75
C ALA A 108 27.93 -12.80 19.65
N TRP A 109 27.72 -12.30 18.42
CA TRP A 109 27.34 -10.91 18.19
C TRP A 109 25.91 -10.59 18.65
N LEU A 110 24.96 -11.52 18.50
CA LEU A 110 23.58 -11.35 18.96
C LEU A 110 23.42 -11.46 20.47
N GLN A 111 24.24 -12.26 21.12
CA GLN A 111 24.11 -12.60 22.53
C GLN A 111 23.94 -11.39 23.47
N PRO A 112 24.73 -10.30 23.38
CA PRO A 112 24.51 -9.13 24.22
C PRO A 112 23.15 -8.44 23.98
N PHE A 113 22.63 -8.48 22.74
CA PHE A 113 21.30 -7.97 22.44
C PHE A 113 20.21 -8.86 23.03
N MET A 114 20.33 -10.18 22.91
CA MET A 114 19.38 -11.14 23.49
C MET A 114 19.37 -11.05 25.02
N ASP A 115 20.53 -10.94 25.65
CA ASP A 115 20.65 -10.75 27.10
C ASP A 115 20.10 -9.40 27.57
N GLY A 116 20.22 -8.38 26.72
CA GLY A 116 19.60 -7.07 26.94
C GLY A 116 18.07 -7.15 26.86
N LEU A 117 17.55 -7.89 25.86
CA LEU A 117 16.12 -8.11 25.65
C LEU A 117 15.50 -8.92 26.79
N ALA A 118 16.16 -9.98 27.23
CA ALA A 118 15.71 -10.82 28.34
C ALA A 118 15.63 -10.05 29.68
N ARG A 119 16.43 -9.00 29.83
CA ARG A 119 16.40 -8.08 30.98
C ARG A 119 15.50 -6.86 30.76
N ALA A 120 14.97 -6.68 29.55
CA ALA A 120 14.15 -5.54 29.24
C ALA A 120 12.83 -5.60 30.02
N PRO A 121 12.20 -4.45 30.31
CA PRO A 121 10.89 -4.44 30.91
C PRO A 121 9.88 -5.09 29.95
N ARG A 122 8.86 -5.78 30.49
CA ARG A 122 7.78 -6.45 29.72
C ARG A 122 7.13 -5.59 28.63
N ILE A 123 7.23 -4.26 28.73
CA ILE A 123 6.74 -3.33 27.71
C ILE A 123 7.45 -3.52 26.36
N VAL A 124 8.71 -3.94 26.34
CA VAL A 124 9.48 -4.21 25.12
C VAL A 124 8.94 -5.45 24.41
N ASP A 125 8.61 -6.51 25.15
CA ASP A 125 8.01 -7.72 24.58
C ASP A 125 6.63 -7.42 23.99
N VAL A 126 5.80 -6.70 24.75
CA VAL A 126 4.48 -6.26 24.27
C VAL A 126 4.60 -5.39 23.04
N PHE A 127 5.62 -4.51 22.98
CA PHE A 127 5.87 -3.70 21.80
C PHE A 127 6.30 -4.54 20.61
N LEU A 128 7.28 -5.44 20.76
CA LEU A 128 7.77 -6.30 19.67
C LEU A 128 6.65 -7.15 19.09
N LEU A 129 5.76 -7.67 19.95
CA LEU A 129 4.61 -8.48 19.55
C LEU A 129 3.47 -7.64 18.96
N GLY A 130 3.19 -6.47 19.54
CA GLY A 130 2.10 -5.59 19.14
C GLY A 130 2.40 -4.72 17.92
N ALA A 131 3.67 -4.41 17.66
CA ALA A 131 4.09 -3.48 16.60
C ALA A 131 3.65 -3.94 15.19
N PRO A 132 3.80 -5.21 14.76
CA PRO A 132 3.29 -5.67 13.48
C PRO A 132 1.78 -5.54 13.34
N PHE A 133 1.02 -5.78 14.42
CA PHE A 133 -0.43 -5.62 14.42
C PHE A 133 -0.84 -4.15 14.32
N LEU A 134 -0.20 -3.27 15.08
CA LEU A 134 -0.45 -1.83 15.02
C LEU A 134 -0.11 -1.27 13.63
N ALA A 135 1.03 -1.68 13.06
CA ALA A 135 1.43 -1.29 11.73
C ALA A 135 0.48 -1.82 10.65
N PHE A 136 -0.01 -3.05 10.79
CA PHE A 136 -1.07 -3.60 9.93
C PHE A 136 -2.30 -2.70 9.96
N LEU A 137 -2.80 -2.32 11.14
CA LEU A 137 -3.95 -1.44 11.27
C LEU A 137 -3.72 -0.07 10.61
N ILE A 138 -2.55 0.54 10.83
CA ILE A 138 -2.17 1.83 10.24
C ILE A 138 -2.07 1.73 8.71
N ALA A 139 -1.50 0.65 8.19
CA ALA A 139 -1.34 0.44 6.74
C ALA A 139 -2.67 0.07 6.05
N ALA A 140 -3.56 -0.64 6.75
CA ALA A 140 -4.88 -1.06 6.27
C ALA A 140 -5.90 0.07 6.26
N LEU A 141 -5.83 1.00 7.22
CA LEU A 141 -6.78 2.10 7.36
C LEU A 141 -6.97 2.92 6.07
N PRO A 142 -5.92 3.39 5.36
CA PRO A 142 -6.09 4.12 4.10
C PRO A 142 -6.57 3.25 2.93
N LEU A 143 -6.57 1.91 3.05
CA LEU A 143 -7.13 1.02 2.04
C LEU A 143 -8.65 0.99 2.09
N ILE A 144 -9.25 1.26 3.26
CA ILE A 144 -10.69 1.18 3.48
C ILE A 144 -11.30 2.57 3.36
N GLY A 145 -12.00 2.84 2.27
CA GLY A 145 -12.85 4.00 2.10
C GLY A 145 -14.31 3.62 2.30
N LEU A 146 -14.95 4.08 3.38
CA LEU A 146 -16.40 4.01 3.51
C LEU A 146 -17.01 5.24 2.85
N ARG A 147 -17.91 5.01 1.90
CA ARG A 147 -18.64 6.08 1.23
C ARG A 147 -20.13 5.87 1.39
N MET A 148 -20.79 6.82 2.04
CA MET A 148 -22.25 6.84 2.13
C MET A 148 -22.76 7.80 1.07
N GLU A 149 -23.57 7.29 0.14
CA GLU A 149 -24.27 8.11 -0.85
C GLU A 149 -25.76 7.89 -0.71
N ARG A 150 -26.52 8.98 -0.77
CA ARG A 150 -27.98 8.90 -0.86
C ARG A 150 -28.38 8.96 -2.32
N VAL A 151 -28.98 7.89 -2.84
CA VAL A 151 -29.43 7.79 -4.23
C VAL A 151 -30.91 7.48 -4.21
N ASP A 152 -31.73 8.38 -4.76
CA ASP A 152 -33.20 8.24 -4.85
C ASP A 152 -33.90 8.00 -3.48
N GLY A 153 -33.38 8.62 -2.42
CA GLY A 153 -33.92 8.48 -1.06
C GLY A 153 -33.31 7.33 -0.25
N ASP A 154 -32.75 6.32 -0.92
CA ASP A 154 -32.06 5.19 -0.30
C ASP A 154 -30.63 5.54 0.11
N LEU A 155 -30.24 5.10 1.31
CA LEU A 155 -28.87 5.20 1.79
C LEU A 155 -28.06 4.01 1.25
N ARG A 156 -27.10 4.27 0.36
CA ARG A 156 -26.14 3.28 -0.12
C ARG A 156 -24.78 3.47 0.55
N ILE A 157 -24.30 2.42 1.21
CA ILE A 157 -22.96 2.35 1.78
C ILE A 157 -22.08 1.57 0.79
N THR A 158 -21.10 2.23 0.19
CA THR A 158 -20.13 1.61 -0.71
C THR A 158 -18.77 1.52 -0.03
N LEU A 159 -18.20 0.31 -0.01
CA LEU A 159 -16.84 0.06 0.48
C LEU A 159 -15.89 0.18 -0.72
N ALA A 160 -15.11 1.26 -0.77
CA ALA A 160 -14.07 1.45 -1.77
C ALA A 160 -12.73 0.93 -1.22
N VAL A 161 -12.15 -0.06 -1.89
CA VAL A 161 -10.81 -0.57 -1.53
C VAL A 161 -9.76 0.10 -2.41
N ARG A 162 -8.88 0.91 -1.82
CA ARG A 162 -7.82 1.63 -2.56
C ARG A 162 -6.47 0.96 -2.36
N ALA A 163 -6.23 -0.09 -3.11
CA ALA A 163 -4.98 -0.84 -3.08
C ALA A 163 -3.81 -0.03 -3.67
N ARG A 164 -2.91 0.49 -2.82
CA ARG A 164 -1.61 1.03 -3.24
C ARG A 164 -0.51 0.00 -2.99
N THR A 165 0.38 -0.19 -3.96
CA THR A 165 1.44 -1.21 -3.93
C THR A 165 2.25 -1.18 -2.63
N LEU A 166 2.66 0.01 -2.16
CA LEU A 166 3.46 0.12 -0.92
C LEU A 166 2.68 -0.35 0.31
N ASN A 167 1.41 0.06 0.47
CA ASN A 167 0.57 -0.38 1.57
C ASN A 167 0.31 -1.88 1.50
N LEU A 168 0.10 -2.44 0.30
CA LEU A 168 -0.06 -3.89 0.13
C LEU A 168 1.20 -4.65 0.55
N ILE A 169 2.39 -4.16 0.19
CA ILE A 169 3.67 -4.77 0.59
C ILE A 169 3.80 -4.75 2.10
N VAL A 170 3.60 -3.59 2.75
CA VAL A 170 3.67 -3.47 4.22
C VAL A 170 2.66 -4.40 4.88
N LEU A 171 1.44 -4.47 4.36
CA LEU A 171 0.38 -5.31 4.90
C LEU A 171 0.71 -6.81 4.74
N ALA A 172 1.25 -7.22 3.60
CA ALA A 172 1.73 -8.58 3.38
C ALA A 172 2.87 -8.95 4.35
N VAL A 173 3.85 -8.05 4.53
CA VAL A 173 4.94 -8.25 5.48
C VAL A 173 4.40 -8.36 6.91
N CYS A 174 3.46 -7.51 7.31
CA CYS A 174 2.85 -7.59 8.65
C CYS A 174 2.11 -8.91 8.87
N VAL A 175 1.39 -9.41 7.86
CA VAL A 175 0.70 -10.71 7.94
C VAL A 175 1.71 -11.86 8.06
N LEU A 176 2.78 -11.84 7.27
CA LEU A 176 3.82 -12.89 7.33
C LEU A 176 4.53 -12.89 8.68
N VAL A 177 5.01 -11.73 9.14
CA VAL A 177 5.72 -11.60 10.42
C VAL A 177 4.79 -11.90 11.60
N GLY A 178 3.58 -11.32 11.59
CA GLY A 178 2.59 -11.55 12.64
C GLY A 178 2.14 -13.01 12.70
N GLY A 179 1.92 -13.64 11.54
CA GLY A 179 1.58 -15.07 11.44
C GLY A 179 2.69 -15.97 11.94
N PHE A 180 3.94 -15.66 11.58
CA PHE A 180 5.11 -16.38 12.09
C PHE A 180 5.21 -16.27 13.63
N LEU A 181 5.13 -15.07 14.19
CA LEU A 181 5.19 -14.85 15.64
C LEU A 181 4.03 -15.54 16.37
N ALA A 182 2.80 -15.42 15.86
CA ALA A 182 1.63 -16.07 16.45
C ALA A 182 1.75 -17.60 16.41
N SER A 183 2.26 -18.16 15.31
CA SER A 183 2.49 -19.60 15.20
C SER A 183 3.54 -20.10 16.19
N HIS A 184 4.61 -19.33 16.38
CA HIS A 184 5.66 -19.67 17.33
C HIS A 184 5.13 -19.68 18.77
N LEU A 185 4.40 -18.64 19.17
CA LEU A 185 3.77 -18.57 20.49
C LEU A 185 2.73 -19.67 20.71
N LEU A 186 1.98 -20.04 19.67
CA LEU A 186 0.99 -21.11 19.77
C LEU A 186 1.66 -22.48 19.96
N VAL A 187 2.77 -22.74 19.27
CA VAL A 187 3.58 -23.96 19.45
C VAL A 187 4.12 -24.00 20.88
N GLU A 188 4.77 -22.93 21.33
CA GLU A 188 5.29 -22.81 22.70
C GLU A 188 4.19 -23.08 23.74
N PHE A 189 3.03 -22.43 23.60
CA PHE A 189 1.88 -22.65 24.49
C PHE A 189 1.31 -24.08 24.46
N LEU A 190 1.34 -24.76 23.31
CA LEU A 190 0.81 -26.12 23.18
C LEU A 190 1.77 -27.17 23.75
N PHE A 191 3.08 -26.98 23.60
CA PHE A 191 4.09 -27.96 23.99
C PHE A 191 4.70 -27.70 25.37
N GLU A 192 4.68 -26.47 25.89
CA GLU A 192 5.12 -26.13 27.24
C GLU A 192 3.98 -26.15 28.27
N ARG A 193 2.99 -27.03 28.09
CA ARG A 193 2.06 -27.29 29.19
C ARG A 193 2.87 -27.86 30.38
N PRO A 194 2.63 -27.33 31.60
CA PRO A 194 3.37 -27.71 32.80
C PRO A 194 3.21 -29.19 33.17
#